data_AF-L0ILK7-F1
#
_entry.id   AF-L0ILK7-F1
#
_cell.length_a   1.000
_cell.length_b   1.000
_cell.length_c   1.000
_cell.angle_alpha   90.00
_cell.angle_beta   90.00
_cell.angle_gamma   90.00
#
_symmetry.space_group_name_H-M   'P 1'
#
loop_
_entity.id
_entity.type
_entity.pdbx_description
1 polymer ?
#
loop_
_entity_poly.entity_id
_entity_poly.type
_entity_poly.pdbx_seq_one_letter_code
_entity_poly.pdbx_strand_id
1 'polypeptide(L)'
;MLIILVFFVIEIIYLVISSKHPEFRKPKIRYAVTFFLCILLAIHFYLDYFRMGSFNSLVLNNFNNSKIVSVMLVKNTNNTKDSTIRSSNDPKTIKDLITYLKQFRLAQYNGKYTSANNYSYDIVFYTNKKDERIGISVTNDNYIDVAVETTKTYHLLFFNWYNNINSYKSYKIVNGKINYNFLDSILNSIQD
;
A
#
# COMPACT_ATOMS: atom_id res chain seq x y z
N MET A 1 19.29 -3.43 -4.87
CA MET A 1 20.63 -3.21 -5.45
C MET A 1 21.69 -2.92 -4.39
N LEU A 2 21.50 -1.91 -3.52
CA LEU A 2 22.50 -1.55 -2.49
C LEU A 2 22.88 -2.72 -1.57
N ILE A 3 21.90 -3.51 -1.12
CA ILE A 3 22.12 -4.65 -0.22
C ILE A 3 22.89 -5.80 -0.91
N ILE A 4 22.59 -6.07 -2.19
CA ILE A 4 23.35 -7.07 -2.99
C ILE A 4 24.82 -6.62 -3.12
N LEU A 5 25.03 -5.32 -3.31
CA LEU A 5 26.36 -4.72 -3.36
C LEU A 5 27.10 -4.85 -2.02
N VAL A 6 26.39 -4.63 -0.90
CA VAL A 6 26.93 -4.86 0.45
C VAL A 6 27.26 -6.33 0.67
N PHE A 7 26.44 -7.26 0.19
CA PHE A 7 26.71 -8.70 0.25
C PHE A 7 27.97 -9.09 -0.52
N PHE A 8 28.14 -8.60 -1.74
CA PHE A 8 29.36 -8.83 -2.54
C PHE A 8 30.60 -8.26 -1.84
N VAL A 9 30.50 -7.07 -1.24
CA VAL A 9 31.61 -6.46 -0.51
C VAL A 9 31.98 -7.28 0.73
N ILE A 10 31.00 -7.77 1.49
CA ILE A 10 31.26 -8.61 2.68
C ILE A 10 31.89 -9.94 2.28
N GLU A 11 31.42 -10.57 1.21
CA GLU A 11 31.96 -11.84 0.70
C GLU A 11 33.40 -11.68 0.19
N ILE A 12 33.69 -10.59 -0.54
CA ILE A 12 35.03 -10.25 -1.01
C ILE A 12 35.96 -9.99 0.19
N ILE A 13 35.53 -9.21 1.18
CA ILE A 13 36.31 -8.94 2.39
C ILE A 13 36.60 -10.24 3.15
N TYR A 14 35.61 -11.12 3.29
CA TYR A 14 35.80 -12.43 3.93
C TYR A 14 36.80 -13.30 3.17
N LEU A 15 36.72 -13.37 1.83
CA LEU A 15 37.66 -14.11 0.99
C LEU A 15 39.10 -13.55 1.12
N VAL A 16 39.26 -12.23 1.10
CA VAL A 16 40.56 -11.56 1.24
C VAL A 16 41.16 -11.82 2.64
N ILE A 17 40.38 -11.67 3.71
CA ILE A 17 40.86 -11.92 5.09
C ILE A 17 41.18 -13.40 5.27
N SER A 18 40.34 -14.32 4.78
CA SER A 18 40.56 -15.76 4.87
C SER A 18 41.77 -16.25 4.05
N SER A 19 42.18 -15.50 3.02
CA SER A 19 43.42 -15.76 2.27
C SER A 19 44.68 -15.36 3.04
N LYS A 20 44.60 -14.28 3.85
CA LYS A 20 45.71 -13.77 4.66
C LYS A 20 45.82 -14.43 6.04
N HIS A 21 44.70 -14.90 6.58
CA HIS A 21 44.62 -15.53 7.90
C HIS A 21 43.92 -16.90 7.79
N PRO A 22 44.65 -17.99 7.51
CA PRO A 22 44.09 -19.31 7.21
C PRO A 22 43.34 -19.94 8.39
N GLU A 23 43.59 -19.48 9.61
CA GLU A 23 42.84 -19.84 10.82
C GLU A 23 41.35 -19.45 10.80
N PHE A 24 40.96 -18.49 9.95
CA PHE A 24 39.55 -18.15 9.69
C PHE A 24 38.86 -19.10 8.68
N ARG A 25 39.60 -20.03 8.06
CA ARG A 25 39.01 -21.13 7.24
C ARG A 25 38.36 -22.22 8.10
N LYS A 26 38.44 -22.12 9.43
CA LYS A 26 37.79 -23.08 10.33
C LYS A 26 36.28 -23.15 10.01
N PRO A 27 35.72 -24.35 9.80
CA PRO A 27 34.36 -24.53 9.29
C PRO A 27 33.30 -23.80 10.14
N LYS A 28 33.53 -23.69 11.46
CA LYS A 28 32.66 -22.98 12.41
C LYS A 28 32.42 -21.51 12.05
N ILE A 29 33.43 -20.80 11.56
CA ILE A 29 33.31 -19.37 11.20
C ILE A 29 32.54 -19.22 9.88
N ARG A 30 32.78 -20.12 8.91
CA ARG A 30 32.02 -20.16 7.64
C ARG A 30 30.53 -20.40 7.86
N TYR A 31 30.18 -21.31 8.78
CA TYR A 31 28.78 -21.56 9.13
C TYR A 31 28.13 -20.36 9.84
N ALA A 32 28.85 -19.67 10.73
CA ALA A 32 28.34 -18.46 11.38
C ALA A 32 28.06 -17.33 10.37
N VAL A 33 28.98 -17.05 9.44
CA VAL A 33 28.77 -16.05 8.38
C VAL A 33 27.56 -16.42 7.53
N THR A 34 27.46 -17.68 7.08
CA THR A 34 26.33 -18.15 6.27
C THR A 34 24.99 -18.00 7.01
N PHE A 35 24.95 -18.31 8.30
CA PHE A 35 23.76 -18.14 9.14
C PHE A 35 23.30 -16.68 9.23
N PHE A 36 24.22 -15.74 9.49
CA PHE A 36 23.89 -14.31 9.51
C PHE A 36 23.42 -13.80 8.14
N LEU A 37 24.02 -14.30 7.04
CA LEU A 37 23.56 -13.99 5.68
C LEU A 37 22.11 -14.45 5.45
N CYS A 38 21.77 -15.67 5.87
CA CYS A 38 20.40 -16.18 5.78
C CYS A 38 19.40 -15.34 6.59
N ILE A 39 19.78 -14.89 7.79
CA ILE A 39 18.94 -14.00 8.62
C ILE A 39 18.72 -12.66 7.91
N LEU A 40 19.78 -12.05 7.37
CA LEU A 40 19.65 -10.76 6.65
C LEU A 40 18.76 -10.90 5.42
N LEU A 41 18.88 -12.00 4.68
CA LEU A 41 18.01 -12.32 3.55
C LEU A 41 16.55 -12.50 3.99
N ALA A 42 16.31 -13.22 5.08
CA ALA A 42 14.97 -13.39 5.65
C ALA A 42 14.35 -12.05 6.08
N ILE A 43 15.13 -11.19 6.75
CA ILE A 43 14.69 -9.83 7.12
C ILE A 43 14.40 -8.99 5.87
N HIS A 44 15.23 -9.08 4.82
CA HIS A 44 15.01 -8.33 3.58
C HIS A 44 13.70 -8.73 2.89
N PHE A 45 13.47 -10.05 2.73
CA PHE A 45 12.22 -10.55 2.18
C PHE A 45 11.02 -10.17 3.05
N TYR A 46 11.18 -10.20 4.38
CA TYR A 46 10.14 -9.77 5.31
C TYR A 46 9.80 -8.28 5.12
N LEU A 47 10.79 -7.40 5.00
CA LEU A 47 10.56 -5.97 4.77
C LEU A 47 9.92 -5.67 3.41
N ASP A 48 10.34 -6.36 2.34
CA ASP A 48 9.74 -6.21 1.01
C ASP A 48 8.31 -6.79 0.94
N TYR A 49 8.01 -7.82 1.72
CA TYR A 49 6.65 -8.34 1.89
C TYR A 49 5.69 -7.27 2.41
N PHE A 50 6.10 -6.35 3.31
CA PHE A 50 5.23 -5.24 3.73
C PHE A 50 5.03 -4.16 2.67
N ARG A 51 5.88 -4.13 1.66
CA ARG A 51 5.80 -3.16 0.57
C ARG A 51 4.94 -3.66 -0.58
N MET A 52 4.56 -4.93 -0.60
CA MET A 52 3.79 -5.51 -1.70
C MET A 52 2.70 -6.46 -1.20
N GLY A 53 1.48 -6.32 -1.69
CA GLY A 53 0.36 -7.12 -1.20
C GLY A 53 -0.94 -6.87 -1.94
N SER A 54 -1.99 -7.58 -1.57
CA SER A 54 -3.34 -7.29 -2.07
C SER A 54 -3.85 -5.96 -1.49
N PHE A 55 -4.74 -5.27 -2.20
CA PHE A 55 -5.45 -4.11 -1.64
C PHE A 55 -6.13 -4.43 -0.30
N ASN A 56 -6.68 -5.65 -0.17
CA ASN A 56 -7.29 -6.12 1.07
C ASN A 56 -6.31 -6.11 2.25
N SER A 57 -5.14 -6.72 2.06
CA SER A 57 -4.12 -6.82 3.12
C SER A 57 -3.48 -5.48 3.48
N LEU A 58 -3.30 -4.58 2.50
CA LEU A 58 -2.58 -3.33 2.69
C LEU A 58 -3.47 -2.18 3.18
N VAL A 59 -4.75 -2.18 2.79
CA VAL A 59 -5.69 -1.07 3.04
C VAL A 59 -6.84 -1.52 3.93
N LEU A 60 -7.63 -2.51 3.51
CA LEU A 60 -8.89 -2.87 4.17
C LEU A 60 -8.70 -3.50 5.55
N ASN A 61 -7.60 -4.24 5.78
CA ASN A 61 -7.30 -4.84 7.08
C ASN A 61 -7.23 -3.81 8.24
N ASN A 62 -6.95 -2.53 7.94
CA ASN A 62 -6.95 -1.47 8.94
C ASN A 62 -8.36 -1.17 9.50
N PHE A 63 -9.40 -1.66 8.84
CA PHE A 63 -10.80 -1.39 9.14
C PHE A 63 -11.60 -2.66 9.49
N ASN A 64 -10.93 -3.74 9.93
CA ASN A 64 -11.59 -5.01 10.27
C ASN A 64 -12.69 -4.88 11.34
N ASN A 65 -12.61 -3.85 12.20
CA ASN A 65 -13.59 -3.55 13.25
C ASN A 65 -14.54 -2.40 12.88
N SER A 66 -14.63 -2.07 11.59
CA SER A 66 -15.39 -0.94 11.08
C SER A 66 -16.19 -1.37 9.86
N LYS A 67 -17.36 -0.77 9.68
CA LYS A 67 -18.23 -1.03 8.54
C LYS A 67 -18.17 0.18 7.61
N ILE A 68 -17.85 -0.04 6.34
CA ILE A 68 -17.99 0.99 5.30
C ILE A 68 -19.49 1.22 5.07
N VAL A 69 -19.94 2.47 5.20
CA VAL A 69 -21.37 2.85 5.17
C VAL A 69 -21.73 3.73 3.99
N SER A 70 -20.75 4.45 3.44
CA SER A 70 -20.96 5.31 2.28
C SER A 70 -19.71 5.44 1.44
N VAL A 71 -19.91 5.84 0.20
CA VAL A 71 -18.84 6.15 -0.74
C VAL A 71 -19.13 7.46 -1.44
N MET A 72 -18.10 8.25 -1.67
CA MET A 72 -18.11 9.42 -2.54
C MET A 72 -17.13 9.16 -3.69
N LEU A 73 -17.60 9.37 -4.92
CA LEU A 73 -16.79 9.33 -6.13
C LEU A 73 -16.76 10.72 -6.75
N VAL A 74 -15.56 11.19 -7.05
CA VAL A 74 -15.30 12.45 -7.72
C VAL A 74 -14.57 12.16 -9.02
N LYS A 75 -15.10 12.63 -10.14
CA LYS A 75 -14.38 12.69 -11.42
C LYS A 75 -13.92 14.12 -11.64
N ASN A 76 -12.61 14.34 -11.61
CA ASN A 76 -12.01 15.63 -11.90
C ASN A 76 -11.55 15.65 -13.35
N THR A 77 -11.93 16.70 -14.08
CA THR A 77 -11.35 16.97 -15.41
C THR A 77 -10.30 18.08 -15.28
N ASN A 78 -9.38 18.20 -16.23
CA ASN A 78 -8.37 19.27 -16.24
C ASN A 78 -8.98 20.69 -16.14
N ASN A 79 -10.27 20.86 -16.48
CA ASN A 79 -11.04 22.05 -16.14
C ASN A 79 -11.60 21.90 -14.72
N THR A 80 -10.95 22.55 -13.76
CA THR A 80 -11.26 22.49 -12.31
C THR A 80 -12.68 22.95 -11.93
N LYS A 81 -13.49 23.41 -12.89
CA LYS A 81 -14.89 23.83 -12.68
C LYS A 81 -15.93 22.73 -12.97
N ASP A 82 -15.54 21.62 -13.60
CA ASP A 82 -16.48 20.60 -14.09
C ASP A 82 -16.36 19.24 -13.35
N SER A 83 -15.97 19.26 -12.08
CA SER A 83 -15.89 18.02 -11.29
C SER A 83 -17.29 17.44 -11.06
N THR A 84 -17.48 16.17 -11.42
CA THR A 84 -18.70 15.44 -11.10
C THR A 84 -18.51 14.73 -9.78
N ILE A 85 -19.29 15.10 -8.76
CA ILE A 85 -19.24 14.53 -7.41
C ILE A 85 -20.54 13.78 -7.17
N ARG A 86 -20.47 12.48 -6.88
CA ARG A 86 -21.64 11.69 -6.49
C ARG A 86 -21.34 10.87 -5.25
N SER A 87 -22.33 10.73 -4.38
CA SER A 87 -22.23 9.98 -3.13
C SER A 87 -23.33 8.94 -3.05
N SER A 88 -23.01 7.77 -2.51
CA SER A 88 -23.96 6.67 -2.37
C SER A 88 -23.79 5.94 -1.05
N ASN A 89 -24.92 5.61 -0.44
CA ASN A 89 -25.01 4.71 0.71
C ASN A 89 -25.51 3.32 0.28
N ASP A 90 -25.70 3.09 -1.02
CA ASP A 90 -26.20 1.81 -1.56
C ASP A 90 -25.15 0.70 -1.31
N PRO A 91 -25.51 -0.37 -0.56
CA PRO A 91 -24.59 -1.45 -0.25
C PRO A 91 -24.03 -2.15 -1.49
N LYS A 92 -24.80 -2.20 -2.60
CA LYS A 92 -24.35 -2.82 -3.84
C LYS A 92 -23.23 -2.00 -4.49
N THR A 93 -23.43 -0.69 -4.66
CA THR A 93 -22.42 0.24 -5.18
C THR A 93 -21.12 0.18 -4.38
N ILE A 94 -21.22 0.19 -3.04
CA ILE A 94 -20.05 0.08 -2.15
C ILE A 94 -19.34 -1.26 -2.34
N LYS A 95 -20.09 -2.37 -2.38
CA LYS A 95 -19.55 -3.71 -2.56
C LYS A 95 -18.87 -3.87 -3.91
N ASP A 96 -19.45 -3.34 -4.97
CA ASP A 96 -18.92 -3.45 -6.34
C ASP A 96 -17.58 -2.71 -6.44
N LEU A 97 -17.48 -1.50 -5.90
CA LEU A 97 -16.22 -0.74 -5.83
C LEU A 97 -15.15 -1.45 -5.00
N ILE A 98 -15.51 -1.93 -3.79
CA ILE A 98 -14.57 -2.67 -2.95
C ILE A 98 -14.09 -3.94 -3.64
N THR A 99 -14.99 -4.68 -4.29
CA THR A 99 -14.67 -5.92 -5.02
C THR A 99 -13.72 -5.63 -6.17
N TYR A 100 -13.99 -4.58 -6.93
CA TYR A 100 -13.11 -4.09 -7.99
C TYR A 100 -11.72 -3.72 -7.46
N LEU A 101 -11.61 -3.03 -6.33
CA LEU A 101 -10.30 -2.68 -5.75
C LEU A 101 -9.55 -3.89 -5.19
N LYS A 102 -10.27 -4.86 -4.60
CA LYS A 102 -9.68 -6.09 -4.03
C LYS A 102 -8.93 -6.94 -5.05
N GLN A 103 -9.24 -6.83 -6.33
CA GLN A 103 -8.55 -7.58 -7.38
C GLN A 103 -7.08 -7.15 -7.56
N PHE A 104 -6.71 -5.94 -7.11
CA PHE A 104 -5.38 -5.39 -7.32
C PHE A 104 -4.36 -5.91 -6.31
N ARG A 105 -3.21 -6.29 -6.84
CA ARG A 105 -1.94 -6.45 -6.14
C ARG A 105 -1.14 -5.17 -6.33
N LEU A 106 -0.68 -4.63 -5.21
CA LEU A 106 -0.06 -3.33 -5.11
C LEU A 106 1.37 -3.48 -4.62
N ALA A 107 2.27 -2.68 -5.18
CA ALA A 107 3.62 -2.50 -4.67
C ALA A 107 3.81 -1.02 -4.33
N GLN A 108 4.27 -0.72 -3.12
CA GLN A 108 4.50 0.64 -2.66
C GLN A 108 5.49 1.34 -3.61
N TYR A 109 5.13 2.55 -4.02
CA TYR A 109 5.87 3.34 -4.99
C TYR A 109 6.21 4.69 -4.36
N ASN A 110 7.49 5.07 -4.39
CA ASN A 110 7.96 6.35 -3.83
C ASN A 110 8.54 7.27 -4.93
N GLY A 111 8.27 6.98 -6.21
CA GLY A 111 8.78 7.74 -7.34
C GLY A 111 7.77 8.76 -7.87
N LYS A 112 8.11 9.41 -8.99
CA LYS A 112 7.20 10.32 -9.72
C LYS A 112 6.44 9.57 -10.81
N TYR A 113 5.16 9.85 -10.98
CA TYR A 113 4.37 9.31 -12.08
C TYR A 113 4.91 9.78 -13.43
N THR A 114 5.04 8.86 -14.39
CA THR A 114 5.58 9.15 -15.72
C THR A 114 4.55 9.74 -16.68
N SER A 115 3.29 9.90 -16.26
CA SER A 115 2.22 10.52 -17.04
C SER A 115 1.02 10.82 -16.15
N ALA A 116 0.40 11.98 -16.32
CA ALA A 116 -0.91 12.28 -15.74
C ALA A 116 -1.96 12.19 -16.84
N ASN A 117 -3.10 11.56 -16.54
CA ASN A 117 -4.24 11.53 -17.46
C ASN A 117 -4.97 12.88 -17.48
N ASN A 118 -5.76 13.12 -18.52
CA ASN A 118 -6.57 14.35 -18.65
C ASN A 118 -7.71 14.48 -17.63
N TYR A 119 -7.93 13.42 -16.85
CA TYR A 119 -8.91 13.34 -15.79
C TYR A 119 -8.41 12.39 -14.69
N SER A 120 -8.88 12.62 -13.46
CA SER A 120 -8.58 11.79 -12.30
C SER A 120 -9.86 11.41 -11.55
N TYR A 121 -9.77 10.38 -10.72
CA TYR A 121 -10.84 10.02 -9.80
C TYR A 121 -10.36 10.10 -8.37
N ASP A 122 -11.21 10.62 -7.50
CA ASP A 122 -11.07 10.45 -6.06
C ASP A 122 -12.23 9.59 -5.55
N ILE A 123 -11.91 8.51 -4.84
CA ILE A 123 -12.86 7.58 -4.23
C ILE A 123 -12.67 7.68 -2.73
N VAL A 124 -13.71 8.05 -2.00
CA VAL A 124 -13.66 8.16 -0.54
C VAL A 124 -14.68 7.23 0.07
N PHE A 125 -14.22 6.22 0.82
CA PHE A 125 -15.08 5.37 1.64
C PHE A 125 -15.13 5.91 3.06
N TYR A 126 -16.35 6.14 3.55
CA TYR A 126 -16.58 6.50 4.95
C TYR A 126 -17.06 5.28 5.72
N THR A 127 -16.60 5.17 6.96
CA THR A 127 -17.06 4.11 7.85
C THR A 127 -18.13 4.59 8.82
N ASN A 128 -18.69 3.67 9.59
CA ASN A 128 -19.59 3.98 10.70
C ASN A 128 -18.90 4.69 11.88
N LYS A 129 -17.57 4.85 11.86
CA LYS A 129 -16.81 5.60 12.86
C LYS A 129 -16.40 6.96 12.28
N LYS A 130 -16.61 8.01 13.07
CA LYS A 130 -16.53 9.42 12.65
C LYS A 130 -15.19 9.82 12.01
N ASP A 131 -14.09 9.30 12.53
CA ASP A 131 -12.73 9.70 12.13
C ASP A 131 -12.01 8.59 11.34
N GLU A 132 -12.79 7.70 10.71
CA GLU A 132 -12.28 6.59 9.93
C GLU A 132 -12.75 6.65 8.49
N ARG A 133 -11.80 6.81 7.56
CA ARG A 133 -12.06 6.85 6.11
C ARG A 133 -10.89 6.33 5.28
N ILE A 134 -11.21 5.91 4.07
CA ILE A 134 -10.24 5.51 3.03
C ILE A 134 -10.41 6.46 1.86
N GLY A 135 -9.43 7.31 1.60
CA GLY A 135 -9.32 8.08 0.37
C GLY A 135 -8.43 7.37 -0.64
N ILE A 136 -8.85 7.30 -1.90
CA ILE A 136 -8.08 6.73 -2.99
C ILE A 136 -8.10 7.74 -4.14
N SER A 137 -6.94 8.21 -4.57
CA SER A 137 -6.80 9.04 -5.75
C SER A 137 -6.21 8.23 -6.90
N VAL A 138 -6.81 8.39 -8.09
CA VAL A 138 -6.45 7.70 -9.31
C VAL A 138 -6.14 8.74 -10.38
N THR A 139 -4.86 9.06 -10.51
CA THR A 139 -4.33 10.04 -11.48
C THR A 139 -3.67 9.38 -12.70
N ASN A 140 -3.39 8.07 -12.60
CA ASN A 140 -2.76 7.25 -13.62
C ASN A 140 -3.41 5.85 -13.61
N ASP A 141 -3.44 5.16 -14.76
CA ASP A 141 -4.03 3.83 -14.86
C ASP A 141 -3.24 2.74 -14.12
N ASN A 142 -1.94 2.96 -13.90
CA ASN A 142 -1.05 1.99 -13.26
C ASN A 142 -0.76 2.30 -11.79
N TYR A 143 -1.23 3.44 -11.26
CA TYR A 143 -0.90 3.89 -9.91
C TYR A 143 -2.13 4.39 -9.18
N ILE A 144 -2.14 4.18 -7.85
CA ILE A 144 -3.14 4.75 -6.95
C ILE A 144 -2.45 5.35 -5.74
N ASP A 145 -2.97 6.47 -5.27
CA ASP A 145 -2.64 7.07 -3.99
C ASP A 145 -3.70 6.69 -2.97
N VAL A 146 -3.29 6.22 -1.80
CA VAL A 146 -4.21 5.81 -0.74
C VAL A 146 -3.92 6.59 0.53
N ALA A 147 -4.92 7.34 0.98
CA ALA A 147 -4.99 7.96 2.28
C ALA A 147 -5.87 7.11 3.20
N VAL A 148 -5.34 6.69 4.34
CA VAL A 148 -6.06 5.93 5.36
C VAL A 148 -6.07 6.77 6.63
N GLU A 149 -7.26 7.03 7.15
CA GLU A 149 -7.47 7.65 8.46
C GLU A 149 -8.16 6.61 9.34
N THR A 150 -7.54 6.27 10.46
CA THR A 150 -8.03 5.25 11.40
C THR A 150 -7.92 5.77 12.83
N THR A 151 -8.85 5.40 13.70
CA THR A 151 -8.74 5.68 15.14
C THR A 151 -8.34 4.41 15.86
N LYS A 152 -7.17 4.41 16.50
CA LYS A 152 -6.78 3.34 17.42
C LYS A 152 -7.12 3.73 18.84
N THR A 153 -7.85 2.85 19.51
CA THR A 153 -8.08 2.93 20.94
C THR A 153 -7.07 2.03 21.65
N TYR A 154 -6.26 2.62 22.52
CA TYR A 154 -5.40 1.90 23.45
C TYR A 154 -6.08 1.86 24.81
N HIS A 155 -6.30 0.65 25.32
CA HIS A 155 -6.84 0.42 26.65
C HIS A 155 -5.68 0.25 27.63
N LEU A 156 -5.46 1.24 28.50
CA LEU A 156 -4.50 1.18 29.59
C LEU A 156 -5.25 1.25 30.92
N LEU A 157 -5.49 0.08 31.52
CA LEU A 157 -6.24 -0.08 32.77
C LEU A 157 -7.65 0.55 32.70
N PHE A 158 -7.84 1.71 33.35
CA PHE A 158 -9.10 2.45 33.42
C PHE A 158 -9.20 3.61 32.41
N PHE A 159 -8.18 3.79 31.56
CA PHE A 159 -8.12 4.89 30.60
C PHE A 159 -8.15 4.37 29.16
N ASN A 160 -9.00 5.01 28.35
CA ASN A 160 -9.02 4.82 26.91
C ASN A 160 -8.26 5.99 26.27
N TRP A 161 -7.16 5.70 25.60
CA TRP A 161 -6.44 6.68 24.79
C TRP A 161 -6.79 6.47 23.31
N TYR A 162 -7.39 7.49 22.69
CA TYR A 162 -7.66 7.54 21.26
C TYR A 162 -6.51 8.21 20.52
N ASN A 163 -5.99 7.54 19.49
CA ASN A 163 -4.98 8.10 18.60
C ASN A 163 -5.43 7.97 17.14
N ASN A 164 -5.42 9.09 16.42
CA ASN A 164 -5.75 9.11 14.99
C ASN A 164 -4.47 8.83 14.20
N ILE A 165 -4.51 7.79 13.39
CA ILE A 165 -3.40 7.38 12.52
C ILE A 165 -3.80 7.71 11.10
N ASN A 166 -3.09 8.69 10.55
CA ASN A 166 -3.19 9.08 9.15
C ASN A 166 -1.98 8.50 8.42
N SER A 167 -2.23 7.77 7.34
CA SER A 167 -1.17 7.29 6.45
C SER A 167 -1.50 7.62 5.02
N TYR A 168 -0.50 8.12 4.29
CA TYR A 168 -0.58 8.39 2.87
C TYR A 168 0.49 7.58 2.16
N LYS A 169 0.08 6.73 1.22
CA LYS A 169 0.99 5.85 0.49
C LYS A 169 0.57 5.76 -0.98
N SER A 170 1.55 5.88 -1.85
CA SER A 170 1.39 5.65 -3.28
C SER A 170 1.72 4.20 -3.63
N TYR A 171 0.95 3.60 -4.53
CA TYR A 171 1.10 2.22 -4.94
C TYR A 171 1.08 2.09 -6.46
N LYS A 172 1.95 1.22 -6.99
CA LYS A 172 1.87 0.70 -8.35
C LYS A 172 1.01 -0.56 -8.37
N ILE A 173 0.07 -0.65 -9.31
CA ILE A 173 -0.68 -1.86 -9.60
C ILE A 173 0.21 -2.79 -10.42
N VAL A 174 0.41 -4.03 -9.95
CA VAL A 174 1.36 -4.97 -10.55
C VAL A 174 0.71 -6.08 -11.37
N ASN A 175 -0.60 -6.28 -11.24
CA ASN A 175 -1.36 -7.36 -11.87
C ASN A 175 -2.51 -6.86 -12.75
N GLY A 176 -2.41 -5.64 -13.26
CA GLY A 176 -3.45 -5.02 -14.07
C GLY A 176 -3.30 -3.50 -14.10
N LYS A 177 -4.38 -2.84 -14.51
CA LYS A 177 -4.51 -1.38 -14.54
C LYS A 177 -5.94 -0.97 -14.22
N ILE A 178 -6.14 0.29 -13.83
CA ILE A 178 -7.47 0.85 -13.62
C ILE A 178 -8.22 0.90 -14.96
N ASN A 179 -9.43 0.34 -14.94
CA ASN A 179 -10.45 0.51 -15.95
C ASN A 179 -11.31 1.74 -15.62
N TYR A 180 -11.06 2.85 -16.31
CA TYR A 180 -11.83 4.09 -16.16
C TYR A 180 -13.30 3.94 -16.58
N ASN A 181 -13.61 3.06 -17.54
CA ASN A 181 -15.00 2.82 -17.95
C ASN A 181 -15.82 2.19 -16.82
N PHE A 182 -15.19 1.35 -15.99
CA PHE A 182 -15.84 0.83 -14.79
C PHE A 182 -16.15 1.95 -13.79
N LEU A 183 -15.19 2.85 -13.53
CA LEU A 183 -15.40 3.98 -12.62
C LEU A 183 -16.47 4.94 -13.15
N ASP A 184 -16.49 5.21 -14.46
CA ASP A 184 -17.56 5.98 -15.11
C ASP A 184 -18.92 5.31 -14.99
N SER A 185 -18.99 3.99 -15.21
CA SER A 185 -20.23 3.24 -15.07
C SER A 185 -20.78 3.30 -13.66
N ILE A 186 -19.93 3.18 -12.64
CA ILE A 186 -20.35 3.30 -11.25
C ILE A 186 -20.80 4.74 -10.95
N LEU A 187 -20.01 5.74 -11.33
CA LEU A 187 -20.34 7.14 -11.12
C LEU A 187 -21.71 7.47 -11.72
N ASN A 188 -21.97 7.10 -12.97
CA ASN A 188 -23.24 7.37 -13.66
C ASN A 188 -24.43 6.57 -13.10
N SER A 189 -24.18 5.49 -12.36
CA SER A 189 -25.23 4.69 -11.74
C SER A 189 -25.74 5.28 -10.42
N ILE A 190 -24.96 6.16 -9.79
CA ILE A 190 -25.36 6.86 -8.56
C ILE A 190 -26.29 8.00 -8.98
N GLN A 191 -27.55 7.97 -8.53
CA GLN A 191 -28.49 9.06 -8.77
C GLN A 191 -28.05 10.33 -8.03
N ASP A 192 -28.39 11.50 -8.59
CA ASP A 192 -28.13 12.80 -7.97
C ASP A 192 -28.99 13.02 -6.71
#